data_AF-A0A4V2A2Q0-F1
#
_entry.id   AF-A0A4V2A2Q0-F1
#
_cell.length_a   1.000
_cell.length_b   1.000
_cell.length_c   1.000
_cell.angle_alpha   90.00
_cell.angle_beta   90.00
_cell.angle_gamma   90.00
#
_symmetry.space_group_name_H-M   'P 1'
#
loop_
_entity.id
_entity.type
_entity.pdbx_description
1 polymer ?
#
loop_
_entity_poly.entity_id
_entity_poly.type
_entity_poly.pdbx_seq_one_letter_code
_entity_poly.pdbx_strand_id
1 'polypeptide(L)'
;MRVLTLFFLLISARLVAQPPCSSPGTTPGTATVVCGSTVFNQPNLPSCNGNTIPFPGCSGLVSDNAAFYSFHCYQAGTFGFLLTPLSGADDYDWCIMDITGFAPTDIYTNNLNISVNLSGTPGPTGCTPTGVGNSNCAGGTPQFNQMPMLQAGHDYLLMVSNWSSSGLGYNLTFTGGSTVLGDNAAPTVTNVGPVGCNSSQIRVQFSESVLCNTVTSSGSEFSITAGTNVITGVVSQCATGINAITELTIQLQDPLPAGNYNLVINNGSDGNTIHDVCQTP
;
A
#
# COMPACT_ATOMS: atom_id res chain seq x y z
N MET A 1 -58.70 -8.43 -41.96
CA MET A 1 -57.36 -8.82 -41.47
C MET A 1 -56.76 -7.63 -40.71
N ARG A 2 -56.64 -7.73 -39.39
CA ARG A 2 -55.97 -6.71 -38.55
C ARG A 2 -54.49 -7.10 -38.45
N VAL A 3 -53.60 -6.24 -38.96
CA VAL A 3 -52.15 -6.41 -38.85
C VAL A 3 -51.73 -5.91 -37.47
N LEU A 4 -51.19 -6.80 -36.64
CA LEU A 4 -50.63 -6.48 -35.34
C LEU A 4 -49.12 -6.27 -35.51
N THR A 5 -48.68 -5.01 -35.48
CA THR A 5 -47.25 -4.66 -35.56
C THR A 5 -46.62 -4.87 -34.20
N LEU A 6 -45.77 -5.89 -34.06
CA LEU A 6 -45.00 -6.16 -32.85
C LEU A 6 -43.77 -5.23 -32.83
N PHE A 7 -43.72 -4.29 -31.90
CA PHE A 7 -42.57 -3.39 -31.73
C PHE A 7 -41.55 -4.08 -30.79
N PHE A 8 -40.45 -4.58 -31.35
CA PHE A 8 -39.35 -5.16 -30.58
C PHE A 8 -38.51 -4.03 -29.97
N LEU A 9 -38.63 -3.81 -28.65
CA LEU A 9 -37.74 -2.91 -27.91
C LEU A 9 -36.37 -3.61 -27.74
N LEU A 10 -35.39 -3.24 -28.56
CA LEU A 10 -33.99 -3.59 -28.33
C LEU A 10 -33.46 -2.74 -27.18
N ILE A 11 -33.49 -3.27 -25.95
CA ILE A 11 -32.76 -2.70 -24.82
C ILE A 11 -31.28 -2.99 -25.05
N SER A 12 -30.54 -2.01 -25.55
CA SER A 12 -29.09 -2.04 -25.61
C SER A 12 -28.54 -1.86 -24.19
N ALA A 13 -28.39 -2.96 -23.46
CA ALA A 13 -27.59 -2.98 -22.25
C ALA A 13 -26.16 -2.58 -22.61
N ARG A 14 -25.73 -1.39 -22.19
CA ARG A 14 -24.31 -1.01 -22.30
C ARG A 14 -23.53 -1.90 -21.35
N LEU A 15 -22.86 -2.91 -21.88
CA LEU A 15 -21.77 -3.60 -21.19
C LEU A 15 -20.65 -2.58 -21.02
N VAL A 16 -20.60 -1.91 -19.86
CA VAL A 16 -19.46 -1.09 -19.48
C VAL A 16 -18.43 -2.04 -18.87
N ALA A 17 -17.32 -2.27 -19.57
CA ALA A 17 -16.19 -2.96 -18.99
C ALA A 17 -15.72 -2.18 -17.75
N GLN A 18 -15.42 -2.87 -16.64
CA GLN A 18 -14.89 -2.21 -15.45
C GLN A 18 -13.57 -1.49 -15.79
N PRO A 19 -13.32 -0.31 -15.20
CA PRO A 19 -12.07 0.40 -15.44
C PRO A 19 -10.89 -0.40 -14.86
N PRO A 20 -9.67 -0.25 -15.39
CA PRO A 20 -8.49 -0.83 -14.77
C PRO A 20 -8.27 -0.23 -13.38
N CYS A 21 -7.76 -1.02 -12.44
CA CYS A 21 -7.38 -0.53 -11.12
C CYS A 21 -6.22 0.48 -11.26
N SER A 22 -6.44 1.71 -10.79
CA SER A 22 -5.45 2.79 -10.91
C SER A 22 -5.46 3.77 -9.73
N SER A 23 -6.32 3.55 -8.73
CA SER A 23 -6.40 4.41 -7.56
C SER A 23 -5.24 4.13 -6.60
N PRO A 24 -4.88 5.09 -5.72
CA PRO A 24 -3.93 4.83 -4.64
C PRO A 24 -4.39 3.63 -3.80
N GLY A 25 -3.45 2.75 -3.45
CA GLY A 25 -3.72 1.51 -2.73
C GLY A 25 -4.29 0.37 -3.59
N THR A 26 -4.71 0.59 -4.84
CA THR A 26 -5.32 -0.48 -5.68
C THR A 26 -4.34 -1.12 -6.67
N THR A 27 -3.06 -0.76 -6.61
CA THR A 27 -2.00 -1.38 -7.42
C THR A 27 -0.78 -1.68 -6.55
N PRO A 28 0.09 -2.64 -6.92
CA PRO A 28 1.29 -2.96 -6.14
C PRO A 28 2.22 -1.76 -5.97
N GLY A 29 2.37 -0.94 -7.02
CA GLY A 29 3.23 0.25 -7.00
C GLY A 29 2.67 1.43 -6.20
N THR A 30 1.39 1.36 -5.82
CA THR A 30 0.72 2.38 -5.00
C THR A 30 0.19 1.79 -3.68
N ALA A 31 0.71 0.63 -3.27
CA ALA A 31 0.30 -0.07 -2.05
C ALA A 31 0.36 0.86 -0.83
N THR A 32 -0.63 0.73 0.05
CA THR A 32 -0.68 1.47 1.31
C THR A 32 0.41 0.92 2.22
N VAL A 33 1.37 1.76 2.64
CA VAL A 33 2.41 1.33 3.58
C VAL A 33 1.80 1.21 4.97
N VAL A 34 1.99 0.07 5.65
CA VAL A 34 1.35 -0.23 6.94
C VAL A 34 2.39 -0.54 8.02
N CYS A 35 2.05 -0.16 9.26
CA CYS A 35 2.76 -0.53 10.47
C CYS A 35 1.98 -1.58 11.27
N GLY A 36 2.67 -2.58 11.86
CA GLY A 36 2.03 -3.70 12.56
C GLY A 36 1.23 -3.35 13.82
N SER A 37 1.29 -2.12 14.33
CA SER A 37 0.69 -1.72 15.60
C SER A 37 -0.71 -1.10 15.48
N THR A 38 -1.19 -0.82 14.26
CA THR A 38 -2.45 -0.12 14.03
C THR A 38 -3.50 -1.01 13.36
N VAL A 39 -4.78 -0.73 13.65
CA VAL A 39 -5.90 -1.32 12.93
C VAL A 39 -6.15 -0.48 11.69
N PHE A 40 -6.08 -1.11 10.52
CA PHE A 40 -6.35 -0.44 9.25
C PHE A 40 -7.80 -0.65 8.86
N ASN A 41 -8.56 0.44 8.80
CA ASN A 41 -9.91 0.43 8.27
C ASN A 41 -9.85 0.68 6.75
N GLN A 42 -10.23 -0.33 5.98
CA GLN A 42 -10.49 -0.20 4.54
C GLN A 42 -12.01 -0.05 4.38
N PRO A 43 -12.55 1.17 4.18
CA PRO A 43 -14.00 1.38 4.21
C PRO A 43 -14.71 0.82 2.97
N ASN A 44 -14.03 0.81 1.83
CA ASN A 44 -14.55 0.32 0.55
C ASN A 44 -13.42 -0.23 -0.31
N LEU A 45 -13.76 -1.10 -1.26
CA LEU A 45 -12.88 -1.54 -2.34
C LEU A 45 -13.58 -1.25 -3.67
N PRO A 46 -13.16 -0.21 -4.41
CA PRO A 46 -13.78 0.14 -5.68
C PRO A 46 -13.74 -1.00 -6.68
N SER A 47 -14.81 -1.15 -7.47
CA SER A 47 -14.82 -2.14 -8.55
C SER A 47 -13.84 -1.74 -9.66
N CYS A 48 -12.88 -2.60 -9.95
CA CYS A 48 -11.90 -2.38 -11.00
C CYS A 48 -11.26 -3.71 -11.46
N ASN A 49 -10.77 -3.72 -12.69
CA ASN A 49 -10.05 -4.85 -13.28
C ASN A 49 -8.56 -4.77 -12.93
N GLY A 50 -8.05 -5.80 -12.29
CA GLY A 50 -6.65 -6.04 -12.00
C GLY A 50 -6.00 -6.99 -13.00
N ASN A 51 -4.80 -7.45 -12.64
CA ASN A 51 -4.03 -8.39 -13.44
C ASN A 51 -4.00 -9.76 -12.75
N THR A 52 -3.77 -10.81 -13.54
CA THR A 52 -3.46 -12.14 -13.01
C THR A 52 -2.11 -12.15 -12.30
N ILE A 53 -2.05 -12.81 -11.16
CA ILE A 53 -0.81 -13.06 -10.41
C ILE A 53 -0.48 -14.56 -10.55
N PRO A 54 0.74 -14.92 -10.98
CA PRO A 54 1.12 -16.30 -11.20
C PRO A 54 1.23 -17.06 -9.87
N PHE A 55 0.46 -18.12 -9.72
CA PHE A 55 0.57 -19.04 -8.59
C PHE A 55 0.34 -20.49 -9.06
N PRO A 56 1.40 -21.25 -9.40
CA PRO A 56 1.28 -22.60 -9.93
C PRO A 56 0.50 -23.53 -8.98
N GLY A 57 -0.45 -24.29 -9.53
CA GLY A 57 -1.31 -25.19 -8.75
C GLY A 57 -2.61 -24.55 -8.26
N CYS A 58 -2.80 -23.25 -8.51
CA CYS A 58 -4.00 -22.51 -8.16
C CYS A 58 -4.44 -21.65 -9.35
N SER A 59 -5.70 -21.73 -9.77
CA SER A 59 -6.26 -20.83 -10.77
C SER A 59 -7.13 -19.77 -10.11
N GLY A 60 -7.16 -18.56 -10.69
CA GLY A 60 -8.09 -17.50 -10.26
C GLY A 60 -7.49 -16.47 -9.31
N LEU A 61 -6.18 -16.51 -9.03
CA LEU A 61 -5.52 -15.41 -8.34
C LEU A 61 -5.40 -14.19 -9.27
N VAL A 62 -6.29 -13.23 -9.08
CA VAL A 62 -6.37 -11.97 -9.82
C VAL A 62 -6.51 -10.81 -8.85
N SER A 63 -5.97 -9.65 -9.19
CA SER A 63 -6.05 -8.45 -8.35
C SER A 63 -7.26 -7.57 -8.67
N ASP A 64 -8.39 -8.17 -9.04
CA ASP A 64 -9.65 -7.45 -9.28
C ASP A 64 -10.20 -6.94 -7.94
N ASN A 65 -10.77 -5.73 -7.95
CA ASN A 65 -11.33 -5.09 -6.76
C ASN A 65 -10.39 -5.17 -5.54
N ALA A 66 -9.08 -5.00 -5.77
CA ALA A 66 -8.06 -5.28 -4.77
C ALA A 66 -7.54 -4.04 -4.07
N ALA A 67 -7.14 -4.23 -2.82
CA ALA A 67 -6.27 -3.33 -2.08
C ALA A 67 -4.92 -4.02 -1.85
N PHE A 68 -3.85 -3.23 -1.89
CA PHE A 68 -2.49 -3.65 -1.63
C PHE A 68 -1.94 -2.92 -0.41
N TYR A 69 -1.26 -3.68 0.45
CA TYR A 69 -0.54 -3.17 1.61
C TYR A 69 0.92 -3.60 1.52
N SER A 70 1.84 -2.68 1.78
CA SER A 70 3.28 -2.96 1.85
C SER A 70 3.80 -2.78 3.27
N PHE A 71 4.73 -3.64 3.67
CA PHE A 71 5.33 -3.57 5.00
C PHE A 71 6.74 -4.17 5.00
N HIS A 72 7.57 -3.62 5.87
CA HIS A 72 8.92 -4.11 6.13
C HIS A 72 8.93 -5.01 7.36
N CYS A 73 9.73 -6.07 7.33
CA CYS A 73 9.91 -6.97 8.46
C CYS A 73 11.23 -6.67 9.18
N TYR A 74 11.16 -6.06 10.36
CA TYR A 74 12.33 -5.67 11.14
C TYR A 74 12.90 -6.83 11.98
N GLN A 75 12.03 -7.77 12.39
CA GLN A 75 12.44 -8.98 13.10
C GLN A 75 11.70 -10.19 12.55
N ALA A 76 12.47 -11.22 12.17
CA ALA A 76 11.94 -12.48 11.66
C ALA A 76 10.99 -13.14 12.66
N GLY A 77 9.95 -13.79 12.15
CA GLY A 77 8.93 -14.42 12.97
C GLY A 77 7.71 -14.87 12.16
N THR A 78 6.74 -15.46 12.85
CA THR A 78 5.46 -15.82 12.22
C THR A 78 4.64 -14.56 11.95
N PHE A 79 4.02 -14.46 10.77
CA PHE A 79 3.14 -13.36 10.41
C PHE A 79 1.68 -13.79 10.51
N GLY A 80 0.99 -13.17 11.46
CA GLY A 80 -0.44 -13.35 11.67
C GLY A 80 -1.19 -12.06 11.39
N PHE A 81 -2.34 -12.19 10.75
CA PHE A 81 -3.24 -11.08 10.49
C PHE A 81 -4.67 -11.60 10.37
N LEU A 82 -5.62 -10.72 10.63
CA LEU A 82 -7.05 -10.99 10.52
C LEU A 82 -7.70 -9.89 9.68
N LEU A 83 -8.40 -10.32 8.63
CA LEU A 83 -9.36 -9.52 7.88
C LEU A 83 -10.74 -9.77 8.49
N THR A 84 -11.38 -8.69 8.94
CA THR A 84 -12.77 -8.73 9.42
C THR A 84 -13.64 -7.94 8.46
N PRO A 85 -14.39 -8.61 7.57
CA PRO A 85 -15.32 -7.97 6.65
C PRO A 85 -16.29 -7.01 7.35
N LEU A 86 -16.59 -5.86 6.72
CA LEU A 86 -17.69 -5.00 7.18
C LEU A 86 -19.06 -5.65 6.97
N SER A 87 -19.14 -6.60 6.03
CA SER A 87 -20.27 -7.49 5.81
C SER A 87 -19.82 -8.95 5.97
N GLY A 88 -20.41 -9.70 6.90
CA GLY A 88 -20.09 -11.12 7.07
C GLY A 88 -20.50 -12.01 5.90
N ALA A 89 -21.18 -11.47 4.89
CA ALA A 89 -21.51 -12.15 3.64
C ALA A 89 -20.45 -11.97 2.56
N ASP A 90 -19.45 -11.11 2.78
CA ASP A 90 -18.41 -10.86 1.80
C ASP A 90 -17.30 -11.91 1.88
N ASP A 91 -16.87 -12.28 0.69
CA ASP A 91 -15.77 -13.17 0.40
C ASP A 91 -14.54 -12.36 -0.04
N TYR A 92 -13.45 -12.49 0.72
CA TYR A 92 -12.19 -11.83 0.45
C TYR A 92 -11.08 -12.85 0.22
N ASP A 93 -10.57 -12.81 -0.99
CA ASP A 93 -9.38 -13.54 -1.42
C ASP A 93 -8.14 -12.71 -1.07
N TRP A 94 -7.02 -13.38 -0.75
CA TRP A 94 -5.77 -12.67 -0.46
C TRP A 94 -4.53 -13.49 -0.77
N CYS A 95 -3.42 -12.79 -0.96
CA CYS A 95 -2.09 -13.39 -0.98
C CYS A 95 -1.05 -12.51 -0.29
N ILE A 96 -0.04 -13.18 0.27
CA ILE A 96 1.17 -12.56 0.81
C ILE A 96 2.32 -12.88 -0.13
N MET A 97 3.10 -11.88 -0.50
CA MET A 97 4.24 -12.01 -1.40
C MET A 97 5.49 -11.42 -0.76
N ASP A 98 6.62 -12.12 -0.89
CA ASP A 98 7.95 -11.60 -0.57
C ASP A 98 8.50 -10.90 -1.80
N ILE A 99 8.57 -9.56 -1.76
CA ILE A 99 9.00 -8.74 -2.90
C ILE A 99 10.44 -8.25 -2.75
N THR A 100 11.20 -8.82 -1.81
CA THR A 100 12.57 -8.38 -1.52
C THR A 100 13.45 -8.47 -2.76
N GLY A 101 14.00 -7.33 -3.18
CA GLY A 101 14.83 -7.22 -4.40
C GLY A 101 14.06 -7.16 -5.71
N PHE A 102 12.72 -7.05 -5.66
CA PHE A 102 11.84 -6.91 -6.83
C PHE A 102 11.09 -5.58 -6.79
N ALA A 103 10.72 -5.05 -7.96
CA ALA A 103 9.75 -3.97 -8.01
C ALA A 103 8.37 -4.54 -7.63
N PRO A 104 7.48 -3.77 -6.95
CA PRO A 104 6.15 -4.28 -6.59
C PRO A 104 5.34 -4.82 -7.77
N THR A 105 5.51 -4.27 -8.98
CA THR A 105 4.82 -4.73 -10.20
C THR A 105 5.30 -6.07 -10.73
N ASP A 106 6.46 -6.57 -10.28
CA ASP A 106 7.04 -7.84 -10.73
C ASP A 106 6.25 -9.05 -10.22
N ILE A 107 5.31 -8.84 -9.28
CA ILE A 107 4.37 -9.89 -8.85
C ILE A 107 3.50 -10.40 -10.01
N TYR A 108 3.34 -9.65 -11.10
CA TYR A 108 2.51 -10.07 -12.24
C TYR A 108 3.25 -11.01 -13.20
N THR A 109 4.57 -11.15 -13.06
CA THR A 109 5.41 -11.98 -13.94
C THR A 109 6.19 -13.04 -13.17
N ASN A 110 6.43 -12.84 -11.88
CA ASN A 110 7.15 -13.75 -11.00
C ASN A 110 6.21 -14.31 -9.92
N ASN A 111 6.33 -15.61 -9.61
CA ASN A 111 5.63 -16.18 -8.47
C ASN A 111 6.39 -15.84 -7.18
N LEU A 112 5.97 -14.74 -6.54
CA LEU A 112 6.53 -14.25 -5.27
C LEU A 112 5.66 -14.63 -4.05
N ASN A 113 4.60 -15.42 -4.26
CA ASN A 113 3.63 -15.75 -3.23
C ASN A 113 4.21 -16.71 -2.18
N ILE A 114 4.06 -16.37 -0.90
CA ILE A 114 4.43 -17.23 0.25
C ILE A 114 3.21 -17.84 0.94
N SER A 115 2.04 -17.24 0.77
CA SER A 115 0.76 -17.74 1.29
C SER A 115 -0.39 -17.17 0.46
N VAL A 116 -1.32 -18.03 0.04
CA VAL A 116 -2.49 -17.66 -0.77
C VAL A 116 -3.73 -18.31 -0.17
N ASN A 117 -4.81 -17.54 -0.04
CA ASN A 117 -6.10 -18.06 0.34
C ASN A 117 -7.18 -17.46 -0.56
N LEU A 118 -7.79 -18.33 -1.38
CA LEU A 118 -8.92 -18.05 -2.24
C LEU A 118 -10.18 -18.76 -1.74
N SER A 119 -10.36 -18.91 -0.43
CA SER A 119 -11.49 -19.66 0.12
C SER A 119 -12.80 -18.95 -0.19
N GLY A 120 -13.71 -19.62 -0.90
CA GLY A 120 -15.03 -19.11 -1.21
C GLY A 120 -16.01 -19.10 -0.03
N THR A 121 -15.50 -19.17 1.20
CA THR A 121 -16.30 -19.16 2.43
C THR A 121 -16.33 -17.73 2.98
N PRO A 122 -17.50 -17.06 3.01
CA PRO A 122 -17.59 -15.68 3.45
C PRO A 122 -17.27 -15.47 4.93
N GLY A 123 -16.85 -14.26 5.27
CA GLY A 123 -16.56 -13.84 6.64
C GLY A 123 -15.05 -13.71 6.93
N PRO A 124 -14.65 -13.72 8.21
CA PRO A 124 -13.27 -13.45 8.58
C PRO A 124 -12.27 -14.46 8.00
N THR A 125 -11.13 -13.96 7.54
CA THR A 125 -10.07 -14.73 6.88
C THR A 125 -8.68 -14.17 7.25
N GLY A 126 -7.62 -14.93 7.02
CA GLY A 126 -6.23 -14.46 7.24
C GLY A 126 -5.27 -15.57 7.69
N CYS A 127 -4.21 -15.17 8.40
CA CYS A 127 -3.22 -16.08 8.97
C CYS A 127 -3.34 -16.13 10.50
N THR A 128 -3.60 -17.30 11.07
CA THR A 128 -3.82 -17.45 12.54
C THR A 128 -3.03 -18.63 13.12
N PRO A 129 -2.82 -18.68 14.46
CA PRO A 129 -2.15 -19.82 15.11
C PRO A 129 -2.84 -21.17 14.91
N THR A 130 -4.15 -21.18 14.61
CA THR A 130 -4.93 -22.39 14.33
C THR A 130 -5.17 -22.65 12.85
N GLY A 131 -4.72 -21.74 11.98
CA GLY A 131 -4.85 -21.91 10.54
C GLY A 131 -3.98 -23.04 10.01
N VAL A 132 -4.33 -23.55 8.83
CA VAL A 132 -3.69 -24.75 8.24
C VAL A 132 -3.28 -24.51 6.80
N GLY A 133 -2.09 -24.97 6.43
CA GLY A 133 -1.55 -24.82 5.08
C GLY A 133 -1.31 -23.36 4.67
N ASN A 134 -0.76 -23.17 3.47
CA ASN A 134 -0.43 -21.85 2.90
C ASN A 134 -1.09 -21.64 1.53
N SER A 135 -1.98 -22.54 1.11
CA SER A 135 -2.50 -22.56 -0.25
C SER A 135 -3.90 -23.14 -0.24
N ASN A 136 -4.90 -22.26 -0.31
CA ASN A 136 -6.31 -22.62 -0.43
C ASN A 136 -6.83 -22.05 -1.75
N CYS A 137 -7.32 -22.93 -2.64
CA CYS A 137 -7.58 -22.62 -4.04
C CYS A 137 -9.05 -22.82 -4.39
N ALA A 138 -9.87 -21.78 -4.18
CA ALA A 138 -11.30 -21.72 -4.45
C ALA A 138 -12.16 -22.71 -3.64
N GLY A 139 -13.47 -22.45 -3.60
CA GLY A 139 -14.46 -23.33 -2.99
C GLY A 139 -14.45 -23.36 -1.46
N GLY A 140 -15.07 -24.38 -0.87
CA GLY A 140 -15.23 -24.54 0.59
C GLY A 140 -13.95 -25.00 1.30
N THR A 141 -12.84 -24.28 1.10
CA THR A 141 -11.55 -24.51 1.74
C THR A 141 -11.43 -23.73 3.05
N PRO A 142 -10.48 -24.06 3.94
CA PRO A 142 -10.26 -23.30 5.18
C PRO A 142 -10.08 -21.79 4.96
N GLN A 143 -10.79 -20.97 5.75
CA GLN A 143 -10.66 -19.49 5.73
C GLN A 143 -9.35 -18.97 6.34
N PHE A 144 -8.60 -19.83 7.05
CA PHE A 144 -7.38 -19.42 7.73
C PHE A 144 -6.20 -20.29 7.31
N ASN A 145 -5.17 -19.65 6.76
CA ASN A 145 -3.87 -20.27 6.57
C ASN A 145 -3.09 -20.26 7.89
N GLN A 146 -2.10 -21.14 8.00
CA GLN A 146 -1.10 -21.02 9.06
C GLN A 146 -0.29 -19.72 8.87
N MET A 147 0.35 -19.25 9.93
CA MET A 147 1.19 -18.05 9.86
C MET A 147 2.50 -18.34 9.13
N PRO A 148 2.78 -17.73 7.95
CA PRO A 148 4.06 -17.90 7.29
C PRO A 148 5.19 -17.26 8.10
N MET A 149 6.42 -17.75 7.91
CA MET A 149 7.62 -17.15 8.49
C MET A 149 8.12 -16.02 7.60
N LEU A 150 8.17 -14.79 8.14
CA LEU A 150 8.84 -13.66 7.50
C LEU A 150 10.30 -13.59 7.93
N GLN A 151 11.13 -13.05 7.05
CA GLN A 151 12.56 -12.84 7.29
C GLN A 151 12.83 -11.40 7.65
N ALA A 152 13.81 -11.15 8.53
CA ALA A 152 14.21 -9.79 8.87
C ALA A 152 14.90 -9.12 7.66
N GLY A 153 14.65 -7.82 7.46
CA GLY A 153 15.17 -7.04 6.35
C GLY A 153 14.45 -7.26 5.01
N HIS A 154 13.39 -8.06 4.98
CA HIS A 154 12.59 -8.31 3.78
C HIS A 154 11.38 -7.38 3.69
N ASP A 155 10.98 -7.10 2.45
CA ASP A 155 9.81 -6.29 2.10
C ASP A 155 8.70 -7.19 1.54
N TYR A 156 7.47 -6.96 2.01
CA TYR A 156 6.33 -7.81 1.69
C TYR A 156 5.16 -7.00 1.14
N LEU A 157 4.34 -7.67 0.32
CA LEU A 157 3.01 -7.21 -0.06
C LEU A 157 1.94 -8.15 0.47
N LEU A 158 0.85 -7.57 0.98
CA LEU A 158 -0.44 -8.23 1.17
C LEU A 158 -1.42 -7.66 0.14
N MET A 159 -1.91 -8.51 -0.75
CA MET A 159 -3.02 -8.19 -1.65
C MET A 159 -4.30 -8.80 -1.08
N VAL A 160 -5.38 -8.02 -1.07
CA VAL A 160 -6.71 -8.49 -0.67
C VAL A 160 -7.72 -8.04 -1.70
N SER A 161 -8.42 -8.98 -2.33
CA SER A 161 -9.43 -8.75 -3.35
C SER A 161 -10.82 -9.09 -2.84
N ASN A 162 -11.80 -8.23 -3.16
CA ASN A 162 -13.21 -8.51 -2.88
C ASN A 162 -13.80 -9.36 -4.01
N TRP A 163 -13.81 -10.68 -3.83
CA TRP A 163 -14.38 -11.63 -4.81
C TRP A 163 -15.88 -11.41 -5.00
N SER A 164 -16.59 -11.11 -3.89
CA SER A 164 -18.01 -10.81 -3.90
C SER A 164 -18.39 -9.57 -4.71
N SER A 165 -17.41 -8.70 -5.03
CA SER A 165 -17.61 -7.43 -5.74
C SER A 165 -18.66 -6.52 -5.07
N SER A 166 -18.81 -6.60 -3.74
CA SER A 166 -19.80 -5.83 -2.97
C SER A 166 -19.48 -4.33 -2.91
N GLY A 167 -18.20 -3.98 -3.10
CA GLY A 167 -17.68 -2.62 -2.92
C GLY A 167 -17.38 -2.27 -1.46
N LEU A 168 -17.81 -3.10 -0.51
CA LEU A 168 -17.51 -2.92 0.91
C LEU A 168 -16.08 -3.35 1.21
N GLY A 169 -15.52 -2.85 2.31
CA GLY A 169 -14.21 -3.25 2.79
C GLY A 169 -14.22 -3.99 4.12
N TYR A 170 -13.14 -3.88 4.87
CA TYR A 170 -12.84 -4.67 6.05
C TYR A 170 -11.95 -3.90 7.03
N ASN A 171 -11.83 -4.43 8.24
CA ASN A 171 -10.73 -4.08 9.13
C ASN A 171 -9.59 -5.09 8.97
N LEU A 172 -8.37 -4.59 8.76
CA LEU A 172 -7.14 -5.37 8.75
C LEU A 172 -6.41 -5.15 10.09
N THR A 173 -6.08 -6.25 10.76
CA THR A 173 -5.35 -6.24 12.02
C THR A 173 -4.18 -7.22 11.97
N PHE A 174 -3.00 -6.80 12.40
CA PHE A 174 -1.84 -7.67 12.56
C PHE A 174 -1.84 -8.24 13.98
N THR A 175 -1.95 -9.56 14.11
CA THR A 175 -2.15 -10.21 15.42
C THR A 175 -1.77 -11.69 15.40
N GLY A 176 -1.42 -12.25 16.56
CA GLY A 176 -1.09 -13.67 16.74
C GLY A 176 0.30 -14.09 16.25
N GLY A 177 0.94 -13.30 15.39
CA GLY A 177 2.31 -13.51 14.92
C GLY A 177 3.39 -13.07 15.90
N SER A 178 4.64 -13.45 15.62
CA SER A 178 5.84 -13.06 16.35
C SER A 178 6.79 -12.15 15.55
N THR A 179 6.47 -11.85 14.29
CA THR A 179 7.22 -10.89 13.47
C THR A 179 7.03 -9.46 13.98
N VAL A 180 8.03 -8.61 13.75
CA VAL A 180 7.98 -7.18 14.08
C VAL A 180 7.93 -6.37 12.78
N LEU A 181 6.82 -5.65 12.57
CA LEU A 181 6.51 -4.90 11.35
C LEU A 181 6.63 -3.37 11.55
N GLY A 182 7.36 -2.96 12.56
CA GLY A 182 7.60 -1.56 12.89
C GLY A 182 8.74 -1.47 13.88
N ASP A 183 9.48 -0.37 13.85
CA ASP A 183 10.47 -0.08 14.87
C ASP A 183 10.07 1.18 15.66
N ASN A 184 10.90 1.56 16.63
CA ASN A 184 10.75 2.81 17.38
C ASN A 184 11.89 3.80 17.02
N ALA A 185 12.57 3.57 15.90
CA ALA A 185 13.61 4.47 15.42
C ALA A 185 12.93 5.65 14.72
N ALA A 186 13.42 6.86 14.98
CA ALA A 186 12.96 8.03 14.25
C ALA A 186 13.48 7.96 12.79
N PRO A 187 12.69 8.38 11.80
CA PRO A 187 13.16 8.48 10.43
C PRO A 187 14.32 9.49 10.35
N THR A 188 15.42 9.08 9.73
CA THR A 188 16.61 9.94 9.54
C THR A 188 16.81 10.29 8.08
N VAL A 189 17.50 11.40 7.82
CA VAL A 189 17.92 11.76 6.45
C VAL A 189 19.18 10.99 6.09
N THR A 190 19.07 10.08 5.11
CA THR A 190 20.19 9.27 4.61
C THR A 190 20.97 9.99 3.52
N ASN A 191 20.32 10.87 2.76
CA ASN A 191 20.94 11.66 1.72
C ASN A 191 20.22 12.99 1.53
N VAL A 192 20.98 14.07 1.34
CA VAL A 192 20.46 15.40 1.06
C VAL A 192 21.38 16.16 0.13
N GLY A 193 20.84 16.77 -0.93
CA GLY A 193 21.63 17.59 -1.83
C GLY A 193 20.89 18.08 -3.07
N PRO A 194 21.55 18.91 -3.91
CA PRO A 194 20.98 19.43 -5.14
C PRO A 194 20.52 18.33 -6.11
N VAL A 195 19.43 18.58 -6.85
CA VAL A 195 18.98 17.68 -7.91
C VAL A 195 19.83 17.89 -9.16
N GLY A 196 20.84 17.04 -9.36
CA GLY A 196 21.78 17.17 -10.48
C GLY A 196 22.54 18.50 -10.39
N CYS A 197 22.48 19.31 -11.45
CA CYS A 197 23.07 20.66 -11.47
C CYS A 197 22.10 21.77 -11.04
N ASN A 198 20.86 21.43 -10.65
CA ASN A 198 19.85 22.40 -10.25
C ASN A 198 19.92 22.65 -8.73
N SER A 199 20.63 23.70 -8.32
CA SER A 199 20.74 24.08 -6.90
C SER A 199 19.52 24.86 -6.37
N SER A 200 18.46 25.05 -7.16
CA SER A 200 17.15 25.48 -6.67
C SER A 200 16.28 24.33 -6.16
N GLN A 201 16.74 23.09 -6.30
CA GLN A 201 16.00 21.89 -5.88
C GLN A 201 16.87 21.02 -5.00
N ILE A 202 16.37 20.67 -3.81
CA ILE A 202 17.09 19.82 -2.86
C ILE A 202 16.32 18.52 -2.70
N ARG A 203 16.95 17.41 -3.06
CA ARG A 203 16.45 16.05 -2.82
C ARG A 203 16.74 15.66 -1.38
N VAL A 204 15.75 15.11 -0.69
CA VAL A 204 15.87 14.56 0.66
C VAL A 204 15.43 13.11 0.60
N GLN A 205 16.28 12.19 1.05
CA GLN A 205 16.00 10.76 1.14
C GLN A 205 16.01 10.35 2.61
N PHE A 206 14.99 9.59 3.02
CA PHE A 206 14.81 9.12 4.39
C PHE A 206 15.33 7.69 4.58
N SER A 207 15.56 7.27 5.83
CA SER A 207 15.94 5.89 6.17
C SER A 207 14.79 4.90 6.02
N GLU A 208 13.56 5.40 6.03
CA GLU A 208 12.33 4.61 5.97
C GLU A 208 11.18 5.43 5.39
N SER A 209 10.00 4.80 5.27
CA SER A 209 8.80 5.47 4.78
C SER A 209 8.26 6.47 5.81
N VAL A 210 8.13 7.73 5.40
CA VAL A 210 7.52 8.80 6.21
C VAL A 210 6.12 9.13 5.71
N LEU A 211 5.23 9.49 6.62
CA LEU A 211 3.82 9.71 6.31
C LEU A 211 3.60 11.00 5.52
N CYS A 212 2.79 10.90 4.47
CA CYS A 212 2.46 12.05 3.62
C CYS A 212 1.68 13.14 4.34
N ASN A 213 0.91 12.79 5.38
CA ASN A 213 0.12 13.76 6.15
C ASN A 213 0.97 14.57 7.15
N THR A 214 2.26 14.26 7.30
CA THR A 214 3.21 15.02 8.14
C THR A 214 4.20 15.82 7.30
N VAL A 215 3.96 15.93 5.99
CA VAL A 215 4.76 16.72 5.05
C VAL A 215 3.86 17.79 4.46
N THR A 216 4.09 19.04 4.83
CA THR A 216 3.31 20.15 4.28
C THR A 216 3.77 20.48 2.85
N SER A 217 2.84 20.91 2.01
CA SER A 217 3.15 21.30 0.63
C SER A 217 4.04 22.54 0.54
N SER A 218 4.05 23.39 1.56
CA SER A 218 4.96 24.54 1.69
C SER A 218 6.37 24.12 2.13
N GLY A 219 6.54 22.92 2.68
CA GLY A 219 7.79 22.46 3.27
C GLY A 219 8.11 23.15 4.60
N SER A 220 7.10 23.54 5.39
CA SER A 220 7.31 24.25 6.66
C SER A 220 8.09 23.46 7.70
N GLU A 221 8.25 22.16 7.52
CA GLU A 221 9.03 21.27 8.38
C GLU A 221 10.53 21.48 8.14
N PHE A 222 10.91 22.12 7.03
CA PHE A 222 12.29 22.28 6.63
C PHE A 222 12.77 23.72 6.79
N SER A 223 14.01 23.89 7.23
CA SER A 223 14.73 25.15 7.16
C SER A 223 16.18 24.93 6.75
N ILE A 224 16.78 25.94 6.11
CA ILE A 224 18.18 25.92 5.70
C ILE A 224 18.96 26.91 6.56
N THR A 225 20.02 26.42 7.19
CA THR A 225 20.98 27.27 7.92
C THR A 225 22.20 27.58 7.06
N ALA A 226 22.91 28.66 7.41
CA ALA A 226 24.03 29.21 6.65
C ALA A 226 23.65 29.76 5.24
N GLY A 227 22.40 30.22 5.06
CA GLY A 227 21.91 30.89 3.85
C GLY A 227 20.66 31.74 4.12
N THR A 228 20.18 32.45 3.09
CA THR A 228 18.89 33.22 3.13
C THR A 228 17.86 32.65 2.17
N ASN A 229 18.09 31.45 1.66
CA ASN A 229 17.23 30.81 0.66
C ASN A 229 15.88 30.46 1.28
N VAL A 230 14.83 30.87 0.60
CA VAL A 230 13.45 30.62 1.01
C VAL A 230 12.98 29.32 0.38
N ILE A 231 12.45 28.42 1.18
CA ILE A 231 11.73 27.24 0.70
C ILE A 231 10.35 27.67 0.22
N THR A 232 10.01 27.32 -1.01
CA THR A 232 8.75 27.71 -1.67
C THR A 232 7.77 26.55 -1.80
N GLY A 233 8.22 25.31 -1.57
CA GLY A 233 7.35 24.15 -1.50
C GLY A 233 8.09 22.82 -1.50
N VAL A 234 7.30 21.75 -1.43
CA VAL A 234 7.76 20.36 -1.52
C VAL A 234 7.04 19.66 -2.67
N VAL A 235 7.79 18.89 -3.45
CA VAL A 235 7.28 17.98 -4.48
C VAL A 235 7.61 16.56 -4.07
N SER A 236 6.60 15.70 -3.99
CA SER A 236 6.75 14.29 -3.68
C SER A 236 5.60 13.48 -4.28
N GLN A 237 5.69 12.15 -4.17
CA GLN A 237 4.61 11.27 -4.60
C GLN A 237 3.35 11.38 -3.71
N CYS A 238 3.39 12.08 -2.56
CA CYS A 238 2.20 12.31 -1.74
C CYS A 238 1.04 12.96 -2.50
N ALA A 239 1.34 13.81 -3.49
CA ALA A 239 0.32 14.44 -4.35
C ALA A 239 -0.46 13.44 -5.22
N THR A 240 0.03 12.19 -5.34
CA THR A 240 -0.66 11.11 -6.06
C THR A 240 -1.68 10.38 -5.19
N GLY A 241 -1.71 10.65 -3.88
CA GLY A 241 -2.65 10.04 -2.92
C GLY A 241 -2.14 8.78 -2.22
N ILE A 242 -0.87 8.40 -2.40
CA ILE A 242 -0.21 7.40 -1.55
C ILE A 242 -0.04 7.93 -0.12
N ASN A 243 0.09 7.04 0.86
CA ASN A 243 0.10 7.43 2.26
C ASN A 243 1.50 7.72 2.83
N ALA A 244 2.57 7.22 2.21
CA ALA A 244 3.93 7.41 2.68
C ALA A 244 4.94 7.47 1.53
N ILE A 245 6.10 8.09 1.80
CA ILE A 245 7.20 8.31 0.84
C ILE A 245 8.55 8.06 1.51
N THR A 246 9.57 7.72 0.72
CA THR A 246 10.97 7.64 1.18
C THR A 246 11.82 8.80 0.65
N GLU A 247 11.25 9.65 -0.20
CA GLU A 247 11.94 10.76 -0.83
C GLU A 247 10.99 11.93 -1.14
N LEU A 248 11.52 13.14 -1.00
CA LEU A 248 10.88 14.36 -1.50
C LEU A 248 11.91 15.33 -2.10
N THR A 249 11.41 16.32 -2.84
CA THR A 249 12.20 17.41 -3.39
C THR A 249 11.70 18.74 -2.87
N ILE A 250 12.54 19.46 -2.13
CA ILE A 250 12.33 20.83 -1.69
C ILE A 250 12.60 21.78 -2.85
N GLN A 251 11.71 22.74 -3.07
CA GLN A 251 11.86 23.83 -4.03
C GLN A 251 12.32 25.09 -3.30
N LEU A 252 13.32 25.76 -3.85
CA LEU A 252 13.85 27.03 -3.35
C LEU A 252 13.46 28.18 -4.28
N GLN A 253 13.28 29.37 -3.71
CA GLN A 253 13.04 30.59 -4.48
C GLN A 253 14.22 30.92 -5.41
N ASP A 254 15.44 30.81 -4.88
CA ASP A 254 16.69 31.09 -5.58
C ASP A 254 17.67 29.92 -5.40
N PRO A 255 18.53 29.64 -6.40
CA PRO A 255 19.54 28.58 -6.29
C PRO A 255 20.49 28.79 -5.11
N LEU A 256 20.91 27.71 -4.43
CA LEU A 256 21.98 27.78 -3.43
C LEU A 256 23.31 28.15 -4.11
N PRO A 257 23.99 29.22 -3.67
CA PRO A 257 25.38 29.50 -4.04
C PRO A 257 26.32 28.37 -3.59
N ALA A 258 27.58 28.41 -4.06
CA ALA A 258 28.59 27.49 -3.55
C ALA A 258 28.85 27.76 -2.06
N GLY A 259 28.68 26.73 -1.23
CA GLY A 259 28.82 26.84 0.22
C GLY A 259 28.42 25.56 0.95
N ASN A 260 28.57 25.58 2.27
CA ASN A 260 28.14 24.51 3.15
C ASN A 260 26.86 24.96 3.87
N TYR A 261 25.80 24.17 3.73
CA TYR A 261 24.47 24.44 4.30
C TYR A 261 24.04 23.24 5.13
N ASN A 262 23.22 23.48 6.16
CA ASN A 262 22.52 22.39 6.83
C ASN A 262 21.02 22.51 6.57
N LEU A 263 20.41 21.40 6.17
CA LEU A 263 18.97 21.22 6.21
C LEU A 263 18.57 20.80 7.63
N VAL A 264 17.62 21.51 8.22
CA VAL A 264 17.10 21.24 9.55
C VAL A 264 15.63 20.85 9.42
N ILE A 265 15.26 19.74 10.05
CA ILE A 265 13.87 19.31 10.20
C ILE A 265 13.35 19.86 11.53
N ASN A 266 12.19 20.50 11.48
CA ASN A 266 11.54 21.21 12.58
C ASN A 266 10.06 20.83 12.60
N ASN A 267 9.36 21.28 13.63
CA ASN A 267 7.90 21.24 13.58
C ASN A 267 7.39 22.21 12.50
N GLY A 268 6.50 21.70 11.65
CA GLY A 268 5.79 22.42 10.62
C GLY A 268 4.73 23.38 11.13
N SER A 269 4.09 24.05 10.18
CA SER A 269 2.95 24.95 10.40
C SER A 269 1.67 24.23 10.83
N ASP A 270 1.62 22.91 10.63
CA ASP A 270 0.58 22.00 11.10
C ASP A 270 0.85 21.44 12.51
N GLY A 271 1.98 21.83 13.13
CA GLY A 271 2.31 21.52 14.52
C GLY A 271 2.91 20.13 14.76
N ASN A 272 3.29 19.40 13.71
CA ASN A 272 4.01 18.12 13.79
C ASN A 272 5.37 18.19 13.08
N THR A 273 6.22 17.17 13.26
CA THR A 273 7.45 16.96 12.49
C THR A 273 7.21 15.86 11.45
N ILE A 274 8.24 15.40 10.75
CA ILE A 274 8.15 14.22 9.88
C ILE A 274 7.98 12.96 10.74
N HIS A 275 6.90 12.19 10.57
CA HIS A 275 6.72 10.90 11.25
C HIS A 275 6.88 9.72 10.28
N ASP A 276 7.37 8.60 10.78
CA ASP A 276 7.31 7.31 10.08
C ASP A 276 5.87 6.77 10.00
N VAL A 277 5.69 5.64 9.30
CA VAL A 277 4.39 4.94 9.19
C VAL A 277 3.86 4.36 10.50
N CYS A 278 4.72 4.21 11.51
CA CYS A 278 4.40 3.78 12.87
C CYS A 278 4.12 4.95 13.83
N GLN A 279 4.10 6.19 13.33
CA GLN A 279 3.89 7.45 14.05
C GLN A 279 5.08 7.89 14.94
N THR A 280 6.28 7.34 14.76
CA THR A 280 7.51 7.80 15.42
C THR A 280 7.99 9.11 14.76
N PRO A 281 8.19 10.20 15.52
CA PRO A 281 8.66 11.51 15.02
C PRO A 281 10.17 11.58 14.80
#